data_AF-A0A520I0G0-F1
#
_entry.id   AF-A0A520I0G0-F1
#
_cell.length_a   1.000
_cell.length_b   1.000
_cell.length_c   1.000
_cell.angle_alpha   90.00
_cell.angle_beta   90.00
_cell.angle_gamma   90.00
#
_symmetry.space_group_name_H-M   'P 1'
#
loop_
_entity.id
_entity.type
_entity.pdbx_description
1 polymer ?
#
loop_
_entity_poly.entity_id
_entity_poly.type
_entity_poly.pdbx_seq_one_letter_code
_entity_poly.pdbx_strand_id
1 'polypeptide(L)'
;MPGVEKRHAVSPDGATTISPPVPPSDTMSATGAGEYFVRVGAGQAIAARVALLGEDIGAATDAVLADIVSLGGTGGLIVVA
;
A
#
# COMPACT_ATOMS: atom_id res chain seq x y z
N MET A 1 31.91 18.17 7.08
CA MET A 1 32.31 16.90 7.72
C MET A 1 31.93 15.77 6.79
N PRO A 2 32.88 14.90 6.39
CA PRO A 2 32.59 13.66 5.67
C PRO A 2 31.93 12.65 6.63
N GLY A 3 31.05 11.78 6.10
CA GLY A 3 30.68 10.54 6.80
C GLY A 3 29.30 10.47 7.46
N VAL A 4 28.25 10.31 6.65
CA VAL A 4 27.07 9.52 7.08
C VAL A 4 26.89 8.39 6.07
N GLU A 5 27.46 7.23 6.39
CA GLU A 5 27.31 5.95 5.67
C GLU A 5 26.63 4.95 6.64
N LYS A 6 25.35 4.60 6.37
CA LYS A 6 24.79 3.32 5.87
C LYS A 6 24.00 2.53 6.95
N ARG A 7 23.00 1.72 6.58
CA ARG A 7 23.17 0.30 6.18
C ARG A 7 21.97 -0.23 5.40
N HIS A 8 22.29 -0.85 4.25
CA HIS A 8 21.45 -1.84 3.59
C HIS A 8 21.35 -3.10 4.46
N ALA A 9 20.16 -3.67 4.59
CA ALA A 9 20.02 -5.08 4.91
C ALA A 9 20.13 -5.86 3.60
N VAL A 10 21.29 -6.51 3.38
CA VAL A 10 21.45 -7.56 2.37
C VAL A 10 21.29 -8.90 3.08
N SER A 11 20.35 -9.72 2.60
CA SER A 11 20.17 -11.11 3.04
C SER A 11 21.33 -11.97 2.51
N PRO A 12 21.95 -12.85 3.32
CA PRO A 12 23.18 -13.55 2.95
C PRO A 12 23.01 -14.85 2.14
N ASP A 13 21.79 -15.28 1.83
CA ASP A 13 21.58 -16.65 1.34
C ASP A 13 21.36 -16.68 -0.18
N GLY A 14 22.34 -17.22 -0.90
CA GLY A 14 22.33 -17.47 -2.35
C GLY A 14 21.32 -18.52 -2.82
N ALA A 15 20.08 -18.45 -2.36
CA ALA A 15 18.96 -19.19 -2.92
C ALA A 15 18.41 -18.41 -4.11
N THR A 16 18.26 -19.07 -5.26
CA THR A 16 17.42 -18.57 -6.35
C THR A 16 15.98 -18.45 -5.83
N THR A 17 15.63 -17.28 -5.30
CA THR A 17 14.29 -16.99 -4.80
C THR A 17 13.38 -16.74 -5.99
N ILE A 18 12.69 -17.79 -6.43
CA ILE A 18 11.34 -17.59 -6.98
C ILE A 18 10.40 -17.27 -5.81
N SER A 19 10.61 -16.12 -5.16
CA SER A 19 9.53 -15.56 -4.34
C SER A 19 8.43 -15.18 -5.33
N PRO A 20 7.17 -15.66 -5.19
CA PRO A 20 6.08 -14.94 -5.83
C PRO A 20 6.14 -13.48 -5.35
N PRO A 21 5.65 -12.50 -6.13
CA PRO A 21 5.53 -11.13 -5.64
C PRO A 21 4.50 -11.11 -4.51
N VAL A 22 4.94 -11.43 -3.30
CA VAL A 22 4.29 -10.95 -2.10
C VAL A 22 4.53 -9.45 -2.13
N PRO A 23 3.48 -8.61 -2.27
CA PRO A 23 3.68 -7.18 -2.12
C PRO A 23 4.33 -6.93 -0.75
N PRO A 24 5.26 -5.97 -0.63
CA PRO A 24 5.72 -5.55 0.70
C PRO A 24 4.48 -5.27 1.54
N SER A 25 4.51 -5.64 2.82
CA SER A 25 3.34 -5.51 3.69
C SER A 25 2.86 -4.05 3.75
N ASP A 26 1.92 -3.69 2.88
CA ASP A 26 1.40 -2.33 2.76
C ASP A 26 0.71 -1.97 4.06
N THR A 27 1.32 -1.06 4.81
CA THR A 27 0.76 -0.60 6.07
C THR A 27 -0.01 0.68 5.82
N MET A 28 -1.27 0.68 6.22
CA MET A 28 -2.19 1.78 5.96
C MET A 28 -2.90 2.23 7.22
N SER A 29 -3.13 3.54 7.33
CA SER A 29 -4.01 4.14 8.33
C SER A 29 -5.05 4.99 7.62
N ALA A 30 -6.31 4.76 7.95
CA ALA A 30 -7.46 5.48 7.40
C ALA A 30 -8.03 6.43 8.45
N THR A 31 -8.48 7.61 8.01
CA THR A 31 -9.23 8.56 8.84
C THR A 31 -10.46 9.04 8.08
N GLY A 32 -11.60 9.19 8.75
CA GLY A 32 -12.84 9.68 8.13
C GLY A 32 -14.09 8.89 8.55
N ALA A 33 -15.10 8.89 7.68
CA ALA A 33 -16.33 8.13 7.86
C ALA A 33 -16.07 6.62 7.67
N GLY A 34 -15.63 5.97 8.75
CA GLY A 34 -15.05 4.63 8.73
C GLY A 34 -15.93 3.55 8.10
N GLU A 35 -17.25 3.69 8.17
CA GLU A 35 -18.21 2.76 7.57
C GLU A 35 -18.00 2.63 6.05
N TYR A 36 -17.64 3.72 5.37
CA TYR A 36 -17.38 3.70 3.92
C TYR A 36 -16.06 3.02 3.58
N PHE A 37 -15.01 3.24 4.39
CA PHE A 37 -13.71 2.58 4.23
C PHE A 37 -13.82 1.07 4.42
N VAL A 38 -14.64 0.62 5.38
CA VAL A 38 -14.94 -0.81 5.59
C VAL A 38 -15.78 -1.38 4.44
N ARG A 39 -16.80 -0.67 3.98
CA ARG A 39 -17.66 -1.12 2.87
C ARG A 39 -16.90 -1.30 1.56
N VAL A 40 -15.96 -0.41 1.26
CA VAL A 40 -15.07 -0.51 0.09
C VAL A 40 -13.99 -1.57 0.31
N GLY A 41 -13.66 -1.91 1.57
CA GLY A 41 -12.55 -2.79 1.89
C GLY A 41 -11.21 -2.14 1.56
N ALA A 42 -11.05 -0.85 1.88
CA ALA A 42 -10.03 0.04 1.34
C ALA A 42 -8.61 -0.56 1.33
N GLY A 43 -8.15 -1.12 2.46
CA GLY A 43 -6.81 -1.70 2.54
C GLY A 43 -6.62 -2.91 1.62
N GLN A 44 -7.61 -3.81 1.57
CA GLN A 44 -7.55 -4.97 0.68
C GLN A 44 -7.67 -4.57 -0.79
N ALA A 45 -8.49 -3.57 -1.09
CA ALA A 45 -8.65 -3.05 -2.45
C ALA A 45 -7.34 -2.46 -2.98
N ILE A 46 -6.64 -1.64 -2.19
CA ILE A 46 -5.33 -1.09 -2.57
C ILE A 46 -4.31 -2.21 -2.80
N ALA A 47 -4.17 -3.12 -1.83
CA ALA A 47 -3.22 -4.24 -1.94
C ALA A 47 -3.50 -5.12 -3.16
N ALA A 48 -4.77 -5.42 -3.45
CA ALA A 48 -5.16 -6.21 -4.62
C ALA A 48 -4.85 -5.49 -5.94
N ARG A 49 -5.04 -4.17 -6.03
CA ARG A 49 -4.71 -3.40 -7.23
C ARG A 49 -3.20 -3.39 -7.50
N VAL A 50 -2.39 -3.16 -6.47
CA VAL A 50 -0.94 -3.21 -6.58
C VAL A 50 -0.48 -4.63 -6.97
N ALA A 51 -0.94 -5.66 -6.28
CA ALA A 51 -0.49 -7.03 -6.49
C ALA A 51 -0.98 -7.66 -7.80
N LEU A 52 -2.23 -7.39 -8.20
CA LEU A 52 -2.87 -8.07 -9.33
C LEU A 52 -2.84 -7.25 -10.62
N LEU A 53 -2.90 -5.92 -10.52
CA LEU A 53 -2.89 -5.01 -11.68
C LEU A 53 -1.52 -4.38 -11.91
N GLY A 54 -0.59 -4.49 -10.96
CA GLY A 54 0.71 -3.84 -11.03
C GLY A 54 0.62 -2.31 -10.95
N GLU A 55 -0.46 -1.79 -10.35
CA GLU A 55 -0.64 -0.34 -10.19
C GLU A 55 0.38 0.25 -9.22
N ASP A 56 0.78 1.50 -9.46
CA ASP A 56 1.50 2.30 -8.48
C ASP A 56 0.65 2.52 -7.23
N ILE A 57 1.28 2.52 -6.05
CA ILE A 57 0.57 2.59 -4.76
C ILE A 57 -0.22 3.89 -4.59
N GLY A 58 0.27 5.01 -5.13
CA GLY A 58 -0.44 6.29 -5.12
C GLY A 58 -1.69 6.22 -6.00
N ALA A 59 -1.55 5.71 -7.22
CA ALA A 59 -2.67 5.54 -8.15
C ALA A 59 -3.75 4.58 -7.61
N ALA A 60 -3.34 3.47 -7.01
CA ALA A 60 -4.26 2.52 -6.36
C ALA A 60 -5.00 3.17 -5.18
N THR A 61 -4.31 4.00 -4.39
CA THR A 61 -4.90 4.75 -3.27
C THR A 61 -5.92 5.79 -3.75
N ASP A 62 -5.58 6.56 -4.78
CA ASP A 62 -6.47 7.58 -5.35
C ASP A 62 -7.75 6.96 -5.91
N ALA A 63 -7.63 5.83 -6.61
CA ALA A 63 -8.79 5.10 -7.13
C ALA A 63 -9.74 4.65 -6.01
N VAL A 64 -9.19 4.11 -4.92
CA VAL A 64 -9.99 3.65 -3.78
C VAL A 64 -10.62 4.82 -3.01
N LEU A 65 -9.93 5.95 -2.88
CA LEU A 65 -10.51 7.16 -2.30
C LEU A 65 -11.66 7.72 -3.16
N ALA A 66 -11.54 7.66 -4.48
CA ALA A 66 -12.62 8.05 -5.39
C ALA A 66 -13.86 7.17 -5.20
N ASP A 67 -13.69 5.85 -5.02
CA ASP A 67 -14.81 4.94 -4.72
C ASP A 67 -15.49 5.33 -3.41
N ILE A 68 -14.73 5.64 -2.36
CA ILE A 68 -15.26 6.08 -1.06
C ILE A 68 -16.06 7.38 -1.20
N VAL A 69 -15.52 8.37 -1.92
CA VAL A 69 -16.21 9.65 -2.18
C VAL A 69 -17.49 9.44 -2.99
N SER A 70 -17.48 8.54 -3.97
CA SER A 70 -18.66 8.23 -4.79
C SER A 70 -19.83 7.68 -3.97
N LEU A 71 -19.52 6.98 -2.86
CA LEU A 71 -20.51 6.47 -1.92
C LEU A 71 -21.01 7.52 -0.91
N GLY A 72 -20.45 8.74 -0.94
CA GLY A 72 -20.72 9.81 0.04
C GLY A 72 -19.81 9.79 1.26
N GLY A 73 -18.75 8.98 1.25
CA GLY A 73 -17.73 8.96 2.30
C GLY A 73 -16.77 10.15 2.19
N THR A 74 -16.14 10.49 3.31
CA THR A 74 -15.11 11.53 3.39
C THR A 74 -13.97 11.05 4.28
N GLY A 75 -12.75 11.55 4.03
CA GLY A 75 -11.57 11.15 4.79
C GLY A 75 -10.29 11.12 3.96
N GLY A 76 -9.30 10.39 4.47
CA GLY A 76 -8.00 10.20 3.83
C GLY A 76 -7.28 8.94 4.31
N LEU A 77 -6.28 8.54 3.53
CA LEU A 77 -5.42 7.37 3.77
C LEU A 77 -3.96 7.80 3.79
N ILE A 78 -3.20 7.23 4.72
CA ILE A 78 -1.74 7.23 4.70
C ILE A 78 -1.31 5.81 4.38
N VAL A 79 -0.44 5.65 3.37
CA VAL A 79 0.04 4.36 2.88
C VAL A 79 1.57 4.36 2.83
N VAL A 80 2.19 3.28 3.29
CA VAL A 80 3.65 3.06 3.24
C VAL A 80 3.92 1.69 2.61
N ALA A 81 4.83 1.68 1.63
CA ALA A 81 5.38 0.49 0.97
C ALA A 81 6.70 0.04 1.62
#